data_AF-Q2UM03-F1
#
_entry.id   AF-Q2UM03-F1
#
_cell.length_a   1.000
_cell.length_b   1.000
_cell.length_c   1.000
_cell.angle_alpha   90.00
_cell.angle_beta   90.00
_cell.angle_gamma   90.00
#
_symmetry.space_group_name_H-M   'P 1'
#
loop_
_entity.id
_entity.type
_entity.pdbx_description
1 polymer ?
#
loop_
_entity_poly.entity_id
_entity_poly.type
_entity_poly.pdbx_seq_one_letter_code
_entity_poly.pdbx_strand_id
1 'polypeptide(L)'
;MIHAQQSKSPHLERTPTSSISVDNEAHIAHDPVTNISEPVQYDKTETSDHDPENAIDPLFLELPFLPSSPEPEPEEPPEQDIDTWIDHRLQTGRAENEEQIIEALRCTSMDPYLADQVLDYLIAGKGIPDNMPGVWTAEDDRCLEAKETRTIEQVLKKHGSDAFNSRWEYLGMARAAGLDDIDS
;
A
#
# COMPACT_ATOMS: atom_id res chain seq x y z
N MET A 1 39.54 -60.80 7.01
CA MET A 1 38.28 -61.05 7.73
C MET A 1 37.15 -60.50 6.87
N ILE A 2 36.29 -61.40 6.37
CA ILE A 2 34.84 -61.27 6.06
C ILE A 2 34.37 -59.98 5.35
N HIS A 3 34.21 -60.00 4.02
CA HIS A 3 33.10 -60.54 3.20
C HIS A 3 32.06 -59.47 2.82
N ALA A 4 31.87 -59.34 1.51
CA ALA A 4 30.90 -58.52 0.80
C ALA A 4 29.44 -58.88 1.14
N GLN A 5 28.53 -57.93 0.89
CA GLN A 5 27.15 -58.22 0.49
C GLN A 5 26.62 -57.13 -0.45
N GLN A 6 26.69 -57.45 -1.73
CA GLN A 6 25.88 -56.91 -2.82
C GLN A 6 24.67 -57.84 -2.97
N SER A 7 23.46 -57.30 -3.13
CA SER A 7 22.26 -57.88 -3.80
C SER A 7 20.99 -57.30 -3.17
N LYS A 8 19.85 -57.07 -3.85
CA LYS A 8 19.40 -57.14 -5.25
C LYS A 8 17.90 -56.79 -5.18
N SER A 9 17.42 -55.85 -6.00
CA SER A 9 15.97 -55.59 -6.19
C SER A 9 15.26 -56.82 -6.76
N PRO A 10 13.96 -57.00 -6.54
CA PRO A 10 12.97 -56.62 -7.58
C PRO A 10 11.70 -56.03 -6.89
N HIS A 11 10.66 -55.49 -7.51
CA HIS A 11 9.90 -56.00 -8.63
C HIS A 11 8.82 -54.94 -8.97
N LEU A 12 8.71 -54.66 -10.26
CA LEU A 12 7.59 -54.14 -11.04
C LEU A 12 6.23 -54.00 -10.32
N GLU A 13 5.57 -52.85 -10.50
CA GLU A 13 4.30 -52.82 -11.24
C GLU A 13 4.16 -51.51 -12.02
N ARG A 14 3.80 -51.66 -13.29
CA ARG A 14 3.25 -50.64 -14.17
C ARG A 14 1.74 -50.81 -14.11
N THR A 15 0.98 -49.74 -13.96
CA THR A 15 -0.20 -49.46 -14.81
C THR A 15 -0.68 -48.02 -14.60
N PRO A 16 -1.12 -47.34 -15.67
CA PRO A 16 -1.96 -46.15 -15.59
C PRO A 16 -3.44 -46.58 -15.52
N THR A 17 -4.33 -45.58 -15.39
CA THR A 17 -5.81 -45.60 -15.50
C THR A 17 -6.63 -45.98 -14.27
N SER A 18 -7.45 -45.01 -13.83
CA SER A 18 -8.88 -45.25 -13.72
C SER A 18 -9.63 -43.94 -14.01
N SER A 19 -10.20 -43.88 -15.21
CA SER A 19 -11.30 -43.00 -15.56
C SER A 19 -12.58 -43.80 -15.35
N ILE A 20 -13.58 -43.24 -14.67
CA ILE A 20 -14.98 -43.48 -15.01
C ILE A 20 -15.82 -42.26 -14.60
N SER A 21 -16.36 -41.64 -15.64
CA SER A 21 -17.47 -40.70 -15.70
C SER A 21 -18.77 -41.48 -15.66
N VAL A 22 -19.85 -40.83 -15.19
CA VAL A 22 -21.29 -40.94 -15.56
C VAL A 22 -22.12 -40.58 -14.32
N ASP A 23 -23.24 -39.87 -14.34
CA ASP A 23 -24.04 -39.19 -15.35
C ASP A 23 -25.00 -38.30 -14.54
N ASN A 24 -25.46 -37.19 -15.10
CA ASN A 24 -26.86 -36.80 -14.91
C ASN A 24 -27.29 -35.95 -16.10
N GLU A 25 -27.68 -36.65 -17.17
CA GLU A 25 -28.41 -36.10 -18.29
C GLU A 25 -29.90 -36.41 -18.10
N ALA A 26 -30.75 -35.39 -18.23
CA ALA A 26 -32.01 -35.51 -18.95
C ALA A 26 -32.31 -34.12 -19.57
N HIS A 27 -32.05 -33.89 -20.88
CA HIS A 27 -32.92 -34.18 -22.04
C HIS A 27 -34.22 -33.33 -22.01
N ILE A 28 -34.68 -32.58 -23.03
CA ILE A 28 -34.56 -32.58 -24.51
C ILE A 28 -35.05 -31.19 -24.99
N ALA A 29 -34.25 -30.43 -25.75
CA ALA A 29 -34.37 -30.10 -27.18
C ALA A 29 -35.70 -29.47 -27.69
N HIS A 30 -35.61 -28.32 -28.37
CA HIS A 30 -35.64 -28.20 -29.84
C HIS A 30 -35.63 -26.71 -30.29
N ASP A 31 -34.85 -26.46 -31.35
CA ASP A 31 -34.42 -25.19 -31.97
C ASP A 31 -35.52 -24.42 -32.77
N PRO A 32 -35.17 -23.50 -33.71
CA PRO A 32 -34.75 -22.10 -33.55
C PRO A 32 -35.70 -21.17 -34.37
N VAL A 33 -35.46 -19.85 -34.43
CA VAL A 33 -35.52 -19.02 -35.68
C VAL A 33 -35.31 -17.54 -35.36
N THR A 34 -34.37 -16.97 -36.10
CA THR A 34 -34.10 -15.56 -36.41
C THR A 34 -35.31 -14.63 -36.42
N ASN A 35 -35.18 -13.43 -35.81
CA ASN A 35 -35.53 -12.21 -36.54
C ASN A 35 -34.84 -10.97 -35.97
N ILE A 36 -34.12 -10.29 -36.86
CA ILE A 36 -33.53 -8.95 -36.70
C ILE A 36 -34.62 -7.98 -37.12
N SER A 37 -35.08 -7.08 -36.26
CA SER A 37 -35.81 -5.87 -36.67
C SER A 37 -35.91 -4.91 -35.49
N GLU A 38 -35.07 -3.88 -35.48
CA GLU A 38 -35.55 -2.56 -35.05
C GLU A 38 -36.51 -2.03 -36.13
N PRO A 39 -37.53 -1.27 -35.73
CA PRO A 39 -37.38 0.17 -35.96
C PRO A 39 -37.86 1.05 -34.81
N VAL A 40 -37.10 2.13 -34.65
CA VAL A 40 -37.40 3.46 -34.12
C VAL A 40 -38.87 3.89 -34.34
N GLN A 41 -39.56 4.41 -33.32
CA GLN A 41 -40.01 5.81 -33.24
C GLN A 41 -41.01 6.09 -32.11
N TYR A 42 -40.59 7.04 -31.27
CA TYR A 42 -41.28 8.10 -30.55
C TYR A 42 -42.80 8.25 -30.73
N ASP A 43 -43.50 8.37 -29.61
CA ASP A 43 -44.69 9.21 -29.53
C ASP A 43 -44.57 10.23 -28.40
N LYS A 44 -44.93 11.45 -28.77
CA LYS A 44 -44.77 12.72 -28.06
C LYS A 44 -46.07 13.06 -27.34
N THR A 45 -46.01 13.55 -26.11
CA THR A 45 -47.04 14.48 -25.59
C THR A 45 -46.43 15.45 -24.57
N GLU A 46 -46.28 16.70 -25.06
CA GLU A 46 -46.30 17.99 -24.34
C GLU A 46 -47.28 18.03 -23.14
N THR A 47 -47.14 18.77 -22.04
CA THR A 47 -46.28 19.87 -21.56
C THR A 47 -46.35 19.92 -20.02
N SER A 48 -45.26 20.33 -19.36
CA SER A 48 -45.32 21.28 -18.23
C SER A 48 -43.92 21.80 -17.97
N ASP A 49 -43.77 23.11 -18.12
CA ASP A 49 -42.65 23.90 -17.63
C ASP A 49 -42.30 23.48 -16.19
N HIS A 50 -41.10 22.94 -15.99
CA HIS A 50 -40.43 23.12 -14.72
C HIS A 50 -38.93 23.05 -14.92
N ASP A 51 -38.30 24.20 -14.69
CA ASP A 51 -36.86 24.36 -14.52
C ASP A 51 -36.35 23.35 -13.47
N PRO A 52 -35.40 22.45 -13.79
CA PRO A 52 -34.82 21.52 -12.83
C PRO A 52 -33.58 22.11 -12.12
N GLU A 53 -33.36 23.42 -12.20
CA GLU A 53 -32.38 24.09 -11.37
C GLU A 53 -33.06 24.58 -10.08
N ASN A 54 -32.67 23.97 -8.96
CA ASN A 54 -32.92 24.43 -7.59
C ASN A 54 -34.12 23.85 -6.81
N ALA A 55 -34.49 22.60 -7.05
CA ALA A 55 -35.33 21.85 -6.11
C ALA A 55 -34.44 21.15 -5.06
N ILE A 56 -33.98 21.90 -4.05
CA ILE A 56 -33.43 21.27 -2.84
C ILE A 56 -34.61 20.61 -2.11
N ASP A 57 -34.54 19.29 -1.97
CA ASP A 57 -35.54 18.48 -1.28
C ASP A 57 -35.67 18.96 0.18
N PRO A 58 -36.86 19.41 0.63
CA PRO A 58 -37.09 19.84 2.01
C PRO A 58 -36.71 18.78 3.06
N LEU A 59 -36.73 17.49 2.68
CA LEU A 59 -36.30 16.39 3.55
C LEU A 59 -34.78 16.37 3.81
N PHE A 60 -33.98 17.01 2.95
CA PHE A 60 -32.53 17.13 3.14
C PHE A 60 -32.17 18.18 4.20
N LEU A 61 -33.06 19.14 4.46
CA LEU A 61 -32.87 20.22 5.43
C LEU A 61 -33.31 19.85 6.85
N GLU A 62 -34.04 18.75 7.00
CA GLU A 62 -34.62 18.29 8.27
C GLU A 62 -33.84 17.10 8.86
N LEU A 63 -32.60 16.88 8.41
CA LEU A 63 -31.65 16.00 9.08
C LEU A 63 -31.13 16.70 10.34
N PRO A 64 -31.50 16.26 11.55
CA PRO A 64 -30.89 16.77 12.75
C PRO A 64 -29.47 16.21 12.80
N PHE A 65 -28.51 17.05 13.20
CA PHE A 65 -27.11 16.71 13.50
C PHE A 65 -26.13 16.68 12.32
N LEU A 66 -25.98 17.82 11.64
CA LEU A 66 -24.63 18.19 11.20
C LEU A 66 -23.88 18.71 12.44
N PRO A 67 -22.82 18.05 12.94
CA PRO A 67 -21.98 18.63 13.98
C PRO A 67 -21.47 19.99 13.49
N SER A 68 -21.70 21.02 14.30
CA SER A 68 -21.31 22.39 13.98
C SER A 68 -19.80 22.56 14.06
N SER A 69 -19.29 23.35 13.11
CA SER A 69 -17.90 23.79 12.96
C SER A 69 -16.97 22.76 12.33
N PRO A 70 -16.21 23.14 11.27
CA PRO A 70 -15.04 22.36 10.91
C PRO A 70 -14.15 22.29 12.14
N GLU A 71 -13.86 21.06 12.58
CA GLU A 71 -12.73 20.81 13.46
C GLU A 71 -11.51 21.40 12.76
N PRO A 72 -10.66 22.22 13.42
CA PRO A 72 -9.46 22.71 12.79
C PRO A 72 -8.70 21.50 12.26
N GLU A 73 -8.54 21.42 10.93
CA GLU A 73 -7.63 20.46 10.34
C GLU A 73 -6.29 20.67 11.04
N PRO A 74 -5.61 19.58 11.47
CA PRO A 74 -4.28 19.71 12.05
C PRO A 74 -3.45 20.58 11.11
N GLU A 75 -2.95 21.70 11.62
CA GLU A 75 -2.04 22.56 10.86
C GLU A 75 -0.78 21.72 10.58
N GLU A 76 -0.76 21.09 9.40
CA GLU A 76 0.41 20.44 8.85
C GLU A 76 1.57 21.45 8.96
N PRO A 77 2.73 21.04 9.52
CA PRO A 77 3.85 21.94 9.69
C PRO A 77 4.20 22.57 8.32
N PRO A 78 4.57 23.86 8.29
CA PRO A 78 4.89 24.53 7.03
C PRO A 78 5.91 23.70 6.27
N GLU A 79 5.56 23.28 5.06
CA GLU A 79 6.42 22.50 4.17
C GLU A 79 7.76 23.24 4.02
N GLN A 80 8.77 22.80 4.77
CA GLN A 80 10.11 23.33 4.64
C GLN A 80 10.65 22.81 3.31
N ASP A 81 11.15 23.73 2.48
CA ASP A 81 11.85 23.34 1.26
C ASP A 81 13.05 22.45 1.61
N ILE A 82 12.95 21.17 1.22
CA ILE A 82 13.90 20.12 1.55
C ILE A 82 15.25 20.41 0.91
N ASP A 83 15.28 20.95 -0.31
CA ASP A 83 16.53 21.26 -1.02
C ASP A 83 17.31 22.35 -0.27
N THR A 84 16.62 23.43 0.12
CA THR A 84 17.20 24.48 0.98
C THR A 84 17.66 23.92 2.33
N TRP A 85 16.93 22.95 2.89
CA TRP A 85 17.30 22.31 4.15
C TRP A 85 18.60 21.48 4.02
N ILE A 86 18.76 20.73 2.93
CA ILE A 86 19.96 19.94 2.60
C ILE A 86 21.18 20.86 2.45
N ASP A 87 21.06 21.90 1.61
CA ASP A 87 22.14 22.88 1.36
C ASP A 87 22.64 23.53 2.65
N HIS A 88 21.72 23.88 3.54
CA HIS A 88 22.07 24.47 4.83
C HIS A 88 22.89 23.50 5.71
N ARG A 89 22.61 22.19 5.71
CA ARG A 89 23.35 21.21 6.51
C ARG A 89 24.75 20.97 5.95
N LEU A 90 24.87 20.94 4.62
CA LEU A 90 26.17 20.87 3.94
C LEU A 90 27.02 22.10 4.26
N GLN A 91 26.43 23.30 4.19
CA GLN A 91 27.17 24.54 4.43
C GLN A 91 27.56 24.75 5.89
N THR A 92 26.74 24.28 6.83
CA THR A 92 27.02 24.39 8.27
C THR A 92 27.95 23.30 8.80
N GLY A 93 28.28 22.29 7.97
CA GLY A 93 29.09 21.14 8.39
C GLY A 93 28.35 20.22 9.38
N ARG A 94 27.02 20.22 9.32
CA ARG A 94 26.15 19.33 10.11
C ARG A 94 26.00 17.93 9.51
N ALA A 95 26.59 17.69 8.34
CA ALA A 95 26.78 16.37 7.78
C ALA A 95 28.13 16.35 7.06
N GLU A 96 28.73 15.16 6.92
CA GLU A 96 30.00 15.03 6.21
C GLU A 96 29.79 15.07 4.70
N ASN A 97 28.71 14.46 4.22
CA ASN A 97 28.37 14.36 2.80
C ASN A 97 26.85 14.44 2.59
N GLU A 98 26.43 14.68 1.35
CA GLU A 98 25.01 14.77 0.97
C GLU A 98 24.30 13.42 1.16
N GLU A 99 25.00 12.31 0.93
CA GLU A 99 24.45 10.97 1.07
C GLU A 99 24.00 10.67 2.51
N GLN A 100 24.72 11.18 3.52
CA GLN A 100 24.30 11.05 4.93
C GLN A 100 23.01 11.82 5.21
N ILE A 101 22.84 12.98 4.56
CA ILE A 101 21.64 13.80 4.70
C ILE A 101 20.45 13.10 4.04
N ILE A 102 20.65 12.58 2.83
CA ILE A 102 19.64 11.83 2.10
C ILE A 102 19.26 10.56 2.87
N GLU A 103 20.22 9.81 3.42
CA GLU A 103 19.95 8.64 4.25
C GLU A 103 19.13 9.00 5.50
N ALA A 104 19.52 10.08 6.21
CA ALA A 104 18.79 10.55 7.38
C ALA A 104 17.34 10.93 7.04
N LEU A 105 17.11 11.65 5.93
CA LEU A 105 15.75 11.96 5.47
C LEU A 105 14.98 10.70 5.10
N ARG A 106 15.60 9.76 4.38
CA ARG A 106 14.93 8.52 3.95
C ARG A 106 14.49 7.66 5.12
N CYS A 107 15.28 7.59 6.19
CA CYS A 107 14.92 6.84 7.38
C CYS A 107 13.87 7.56 8.25
N THR A 108 13.53 8.83 7.98
CA THR A 108 12.51 9.60 8.72
C THR A 108 11.27 9.92 7.88
N SER A 109 11.08 9.23 6.75
CA SER A 109 9.99 9.52 5.80
C SER A 109 9.98 10.98 5.34
N MET A 110 11.17 11.56 5.11
CA MET A 110 11.40 12.96 4.74
C MET A 110 11.10 14.00 5.84
N ASP A 111 11.00 13.62 7.12
CA ASP A 111 10.89 14.58 8.22
C ASP A 111 12.25 15.23 8.53
N PRO A 112 12.43 16.55 8.29
CA PRO A 112 13.70 17.24 8.51
C PRO A 112 14.06 17.42 9.99
N TYR A 113 13.07 17.46 10.88
CA TYR A 113 13.28 17.59 12.32
C TYR A 113 13.84 16.30 12.92
N LEU A 114 13.28 15.16 12.52
CA LEU A 114 13.83 13.86 12.90
C LEU A 114 15.16 13.58 12.19
N ALA A 115 15.33 14.01 10.94
CA ALA A 115 16.57 13.81 10.20
C ALA A 115 17.75 14.53 10.87
N ASP A 116 17.55 15.74 11.41
CA ASP A 116 18.57 16.42 12.23
C ASP A 116 19.01 15.57 13.43
N GLN A 117 18.07 14.87 14.09
CA GLN A 117 18.42 13.96 15.19
C GLN A 117 19.21 12.76 14.69
N VAL A 118 18.82 12.15 13.58
CA VAL A 118 19.55 11.01 13.00
C VAL A 118 20.96 11.40 12.58
N LEU A 119 21.14 12.58 12.00
CA LEU A 119 22.46 13.12 11.63
C LEU A 119 23.41 13.17 12.82
N ASP A 120 22.95 13.55 14.02
CA ASP A 120 23.76 13.54 15.23
C ASP A 120 24.29 12.13 15.58
N TYR A 121 23.53 11.06 15.28
CA TYR A 121 23.97 9.68 15.46
C TYR A 121 24.95 9.23 14.37
N LEU A 122 24.71 9.63 13.12
CA LEU A 122 25.59 9.32 11.99
C LEU A 122 26.98 9.95 12.18
N ILE A 123 27.03 11.24 12.55
CA ILE A 123 28.28 11.95 12.86
C ILE A 123 29.01 11.32 14.05
N ALA A 124 28.27 10.81 15.04
CA ALA A 124 28.85 10.10 16.17
C ALA A 124 29.34 8.69 15.83
N GLY A 125 29.17 8.23 14.58
CA GLY A 125 29.56 6.89 14.12
C GLY A 125 28.69 5.77 14.69
N LYS A 126 27.46 6.07 15.12
CA LYS A 126 26.54 5.09 15.74
C LYS A 126 25.58 4.42 14.74
N GLY A 127 25.46 4.97 13.54
CA GLY A 127 24.47 4.52 12.54
C GLY A 127 23.05 5.00 12.85
N ILE A 128 22.07 4.39 12.19
CA ILE A 128 20.65 4.72 12.35
C ILE A 128 20.13 4.20 13.72
N PRO A 129 19.42 5.03 14.51
CA PRO A 129 18.83 4.59 15.78
C PRO A 129 17.72 3.54 15.64
N ASP A 130 17.88 2.38 16.28
CA ASP A 130 16.89 1.29 16.22
C ASP A 130 15.62 1.53 17.06
N ASN A 131 15.72 2.32 18.14
CA ASN A 131 14.67 2.49 19.16
C ASN A 131 14.15 3.94 19.25
N MET A 132 14.06 4.63 18.12
CA MET A 132 13.52 5.99 18.04
C MET A 132 12.20 5.99 17.25
N PRO A 133 11.08 6.48 17.83
CA PRO A 133 9.83 6.67 17.10
C PRO A 133 10.04 7.60 15.90
N GLY A 134 9.44 7.25 14.76
CA GLY A 134 9.60 8.01 13.51
C GLY A 134 10.89 7.72 12.73
N VAL A 135 11.85 6.95 13.30
CA VAL A 135 13.06 6.51 12.60
C VAL A 135 12.95 5.04 12.20
N TRP A 136 12.93 4.82 10.89
CA TRP A 136 12.65 3.56 10.21
C TRP A 136 13.94 2.85 9.82
N THR A 137 14.10 1.64 10.33
CA THR A 137 15.16 0.72 9.91
C THR A 137 14.67 -0.19 8.79
N ALA A 138 15.60 -0.84 8.09
CA ALA A 138 15.26 -1.83 7.08
C ALA A 138 14.42 -3.01 7.65
N GLU A 139 14.56 -3.33 8.94
CA GLU A 139 13.71 -4.35 9.58
C GLU A 139 12.29 -3.84 9.80
N ASP A 140 12.12 -2.57 10.17
CA ASP A 140 10.78 -1.97 10.32
C ASP A 140 10.04 -1.96 8.98
N ASP A 141 10.71 -1.59 7.89
CA ASP A 141 10.14 -1.59 6.55
C ASP A 141 9.74 -3.00 6.09
N ARG A 142 10.61 -4.00 6.33
CA ARG A 142 10.26 -5.41 6.08
C ARG A 142 9.03 -5.85 6.87
N CYS A 143 8.92 -5.44 8.13
CA CYS A 143 7.81 -5.78 9.00
C CYS A 143 6.51 -5.08 8.57
N LEU A 144 6.61 -3.89 8.00
CA LEU A 144 5.49 -3.10 7.47
C LEU A 144 4.97 -3.67 6.15
N GLU A 145 5.85 -4.21 5.30
CA GLU A 145 5.47 -4.93 4.06
C GLU A 145 5.06 -6.39 4.29
N ALA A 146 5.34 -6.95 5.48
CA ALA A 146 4.99 -8.31 5.82
C ALA A 146 3.46 -8.51 5.94
N LYS A 147 3.00 -9.73 5.63
CA LYS A 147 1.58 -10.13 5.83
C LYS A 147 1.30 -10.65 7.25
N GLU A 148 2.30 -10.65 8.12
CA GLU A 148 2.20 -11.19 9.48
C GLU A 148 1.73 -10.10 10.45
N THR A 149 0.63 -10.35 11.17
CA THR A 149 0.02 -9.33 12.04
C THR A 149 0.89 -9.01 13.25
N ARG A 150 1.63 -9.97 13.79
CA ARG A 150 2.48 -9.79 14.98
C ARG A 150 3.65 -8.83 14.74
N THR A 151 4.22 -8.80 13.54
CA THR A 151 5.31 -7.90 13.18
C THR A 151 4.80 -6.47 13.03
N ILE A 152 3.60 -6.30 12.45
CA ILE A 152 2.94 -5.00 12.32
C ILE A 152 2.62 -4.41 13.71
N GLU A 153 2.17 -5.21 14.68
CA GLU A 153 1.93 -4.74 16.04
C GLU A 153 3.20 -4.17 16.72
N GLN A 154 4.37 -4.75 16.46
CA GLN A 154 5.64 -4.25 17.00
C GLN A 154 6.03 -2.90 16.39
N VAL A 155 5.86 -2.77 15.07
CA VAL A 155 6.09 -1.50 14.36
C VAL A 155 5.13 -0.41 14.85
N LEU A 156 3.83 -0.72 14.94
CA LEU A 156 2.84 0.21 15.49
C LEU A 156 3.14 0.61 16.93
N LYS A 157 3.64 -0.31 17.75
CA LYS A 157 4.06 -0.01 19.13
C LYS A 157 5.27 0.92 19.19
N LYS A 158 6.22 0.78 18.27
CA LYS A 158 7.42 1.63 18.20
C LYS A 158 7.10 3.03 17.66
N HIS A 159 6.37 3.10 16.55
CA HIS A 159 6.20 4.32 15.78
C HIS A 159 4.88 5.06 16.05
N GLY A 160 3.83 4.33 16.46
CA GLY A 160 2.47 4.85 16.48
C GLY A 160 1.78 4.76 15.11
N SER A 161 0.46 4.92 15.10
CA SER A 161 -0.37 4.80 13.89
C SER A 161 -0.10 5.90 12.88
N ASP A 162 0.14 7.14 13.33
CA ASP A 162 0.32 8.28 12.44
C ASP A 162 1.61 8.14 11.64
N ALA A 163 2.73 7.87 12.32
CA ALA A 163 4.01 7.62 11.67
C ALA A 163 3.97 6.39 10.75
N PHE A 164 3.21 5.35 11.12
CA PHE A 164 2.99 4.18 10.27
C PHE A 164 2.30 4.56 8.96
N ASN A 165 1.25 5.37 9.00
CA ASN A 165 0.56 5.85 7.81
C ASN A 165 1.48 6.72 6.94
N SER A 166 2.21 7.66 7.54
CA SER A 166 3.17 8.50 6.81
C SER A 166 4.26 7.66 6.14
N ARG A 167 4.75 6.60 6.80
CA ARG A 167 5.73 5.68 6.20
C ARG A 167 5.14 4.88 5.05
N TRP A 168 3.91 4.40 5.20
CA TRP A 168 3.22 3.67 4.14
C TRP A 168 3.08 4.52 2.88
N GLU A 169 2.68 5.79 3.04
CA GLU A 169 2.60 6.75 1.94
C GLU A 169 3.97 7.01 1.31
N TYR A 170 4.99 7.25 2.14
CA TYR A 170 6.37 7.45 1.69
C TYR A 170 6.89 6.26 0.86
N LEU A 171 6.73 5.02 1.35
CA LEU A 171 7.18 3.83 0.61
C LEU A 171 6.40 3.65 -0.70
N GLY A 172 5.11 3.98 -0.71
CA GLY A 172 4.30 4.01 -1.92
C GLY A 172 4.85 4.99 -2.97
N MET A 173 5.18 6.22 -2.54
CA MET A 173 5.79 7.24 -3.40
C MET A 173 7.19 6.85 -3.87
N ALA A 174 8.03 6.34 -2.97
CA ALA A 174 9.40 5.91 -3.28
C ALA A 174 9.40 4.80 -4.35
N ARG A 175 8.50 3.81 -4.23
CA ARG A 175 8.33 2.76 -5.25
C ARG A 175 7.85 3.31 -6.58
N ALA A 176 6.90 4.25 -6.57
CA ALA A 176 6.43 4.90 -7.80
C ALA A 176 7.55 5.68 -8.51
N ALA A 177 8.51 6.20 -7.74
CA ALA A 177 9.70 6.90 -8.26
C ALA A 177 10.87 5.96 -8.62
N GLY A 178 10.80 4.66 -8.32
CA GLY A 178 11.88 3.69 -8.54
C GLY A 178 13.07 3.87 -7.58
N LEU A 179 12.79 4.31 -6.35
CA LEU A 179 13.79 4.59 -5.32
C LEU A 179 13.90 3.47 -4.27
N ASP A 180 13.23 2.33 -4.48
CA ASP A 180 13.19 1.16 -3.60
C ASP A 180 14.44 0.26 -3.68
N ASP A 181 15.21 0.32 -4.78
CA ASP A 181 16.28 -0.64 -5.11
C ASP A 181 17.71 -0.07 -4.93
N ILE A 182 18.09 0.37 -3.73
CA ILE A 182 19.49 0.75 -3.45
C ILE A 182 19.99 0.14 -2.13
N ASP A 183 19.95 -1.19 -2.03
CA ASP A 183 21.05 -2.02 -1.49
C ASP A 183 20.61 -3.51 -1.47
N SER A 184 21.28 -4.34 -2.27
CA SER A 184 21.32 -5.80 -2.17
C SER A 184 22.76 -6.25 -1.96
#